data_AF-A0A1C5ZUI3-F1
#
_entry.id   AF-A0A1C5ZUI3-F1
#
_cell.length_a   1.000
_cell.length_b   1.000
_cell.length_c   1.000
_cell.angle_alpha   90.00
_cell.angle_beta   90.00
_cell.angle_gamma   90.00
#
_symmetry.space_group_name_H-M   'P 1'
#
loop_
_entity.id
_entity.type
_entity.pdbx_description
1 polymer ?
#
loop_
_entity_poly.entity_id
_entity_poly.type
_entity_poly.pdbx_seq_one_letter_code
_entity_poly.pdbx_strand_id
1 'polypeptide(L)'
;MAGSSARACLKIAFCRLYVIFKYALESGCDILEPDDLEKYSGQFKLRLPKSLHRQLTQHSKREGVSMNQYCVYLLAKNDVSVDNK
;
A
#
# COMPACT_ATOMS: atom_id res chain seq x y z
N MET A 1 -32.36 -4.01 -1.60
CA MET A 1 -32.26 -3.56 -0.18
C MET A 1 -30.82 -3.50 0.35
N ALA A 2 -29.77 -3.52 -0.50
CA ALA A 2 -28.37 -3.50 -0.04
C ALA A 2 -27.73 -2.09 0.02
N GLY A 3 -28.28 -1.10 -0.70
CA GLY A 3 -27.72 0.26 -0.75
C GLY A 3 -27.97 1.12 0.50
N SER A 4 -28.97 0.78 1.31
CA SER A 4 -29.29 1.51 2.55
C SER A 4 -28.31 1.21 3.68
N SER A 5 -27.75 -0.01 3.76
CA SER A 5 -26.79 -0.36 4.83
C SER A 5 -25.39 0.22 4.58
N ALA A 6 -24.90 0.20 3.34
CA ALA A 6 -23.59 0.78 3.01
C ALA A 6 -23.52 2.29 3.34
N ARG A 7 -24.60 3.03 3.03
CA ARG A 7 -24.70 4.46 3.35
C ARG A 7 -24.76 4.71 4.86
N ALA A 8 -25.42 3.83 5.61
CA ALA A 8 -25.46 3.90 7.07
C ALA A 8 -24.08 3.63 7.68
N CYS A 9 -23.37 2.60 7.19
CA CYS A 9 -21.99 2.31 7.61
C CYS A 9 -21.05 3.49 7.36
N LEU A 10 -21.13 4.10 6.18
CA LEU A 10 -20.31 5.27 5.84
C LEU A 10 -20.58 6.44 6.79
N LYS A 11 -21.86 6.71 7.11
CA LYS A 11 -22.25 7.74 8.07
C LYS A 11 -21.68 7.47 9.46
N ILE A 12 -21.78 6.24 9.95
CA ILE A 12 -21.27 5.85 11.26
C ILE A 12 -19.75 6.00 11.31
N ALA A 13 -19.04 5.54 10.28
CA ALA A 13 -17.59 5.68 10.17
C ALA A 13 -17.16 7.16 10.20
N PHE A 14 -17.85 8.01 9.44
CA PHE A 14 -17.55 9.45 9.40
C PHE A 14 -17.80 10.13 10.74
N CYS A 15 -18.91 9.81 11.41
CA CYS A 15 -19.20 10.33 12.75
C CYS A 15 -18.14 9.89 13.77
N ARG A 16 -17.71 8.62 13.72
CA ARG A 16 -16.66 8.08 14.61
C ARG A 16 -15.34 8.83 14.41
N LEU A 17 -14.93 9.00 13.15
CA LEU A 17 -13.72 9.69 12.78
C LEU A 17 -13.73 11.16 13.26
N TYR A 18 -14.86 11.86 13.08
CA TYR A 18 -15.02 13.23 13.55
C TYR A 18 -14.82 13.36 15.07
N VAL A 19 -15.41 12.45 15.86
CA VAL A 19 -15.27 12.48 17.32
C VAL A 19 -13.81 12.26 17.75
N ILE A 20 -13.10 11.33 17.10
CA ILE A 20 -11.69 11.07 17.38
C ILE A 20 -10.82 12.30 17.09
N PHE A 21 -11.00 12.92 15.91
CA PHE A 21 -10.24 14.12 15.56
C PHE A 21 -10.53 15.28 16.50
N LYS A 22 -11.80 15.49 16.86
CA LYS A 22 -12.18 16.54 17.80
C LYS A 22 -11.48 16.36 19.15
N TYR A 23 -11.49 15.14 19.69
CA TYR A 23 -10.81 14.84 20.94
C TYR A 23 -9.29 15.03 20.86
N ALA A 24 -8.67 14.59 19.76
CA ALA A 24 -7.23 14.75 19.55
C ALA A 24 -6.80 16.23 19.50
N LEU A 25 -7.58 17.08 18.82
CA LEU A 25 -7.37 18.53 18.79
C LEU A 25 -7.51 19.17 20.18
N GLU A 26 -8.56 18.82 20.93
CA GLU A 26 -8.80 19.33 22.29
C GLU A 26 -7.72 18.89 23.27
N SER A 27 -7.14 17.70 23.07
CA SER A 27 -6.08 17.13 23.92
C SER A 27 -4.67 17.62 23.53
N GLY A 28 -4.54 18.45 22.49
CA GLY A 28 -3.25 18.91 21.99
C GLY A 28 -2.39 17.81 21.37
N CYS A 29 -3.00 16.71 20.89
CA CYS A 29 -2.29 15.65 20.19
C CYS A 29 -1.99 16.08 18.75
N ASP A 30 -0.77 15.84 18.29
CA ASP A 30 -0.41 16.03 16.89
C ASP A 30 -1.14 15.00 16.02
N ILE A 31 -1.89 15.50 15.04
CA ILE A 31 -2.59 14.69 14.05
C ILE A 31 -1.77 14.72 12.76
N LEU A 32 -1.32 13.55 12.31
CA LEU A 32 -0.64 13.42 11.04
C LEU A 32 -1.60 13.74 9.89
N GLU A 33 -1.14 14.54 8.93
CA GLU A 33 -1.90 14.77 7.70
C GLU A 33 -2.01 13.47 6.89
N PRO A 34 -3.12 13.27 6.15
CA PRO A 34 -3.22 12.19 5.19
C PRO A 34 -2.01 12.23 4.24
N ASP A 35 -1.36 11.10 4.07
CA ASP A 35 -0.25 11.03 3.14
C ASP A 35 -0.75 11.03 1.69
N ASP A 36 0.04 11.64 0.81
CA ASP A 36 -0.31 11.77 -0.60
C ASP A 36 0.51 10.77 -1.40
N LEU A 37 -0.17 9.89 -2.14
CA LEU A 37 0.47 8.90 -3.00
C LEU A 37 1.36 9.57 -4.05
N GLU A 38 1.03 10.79 -4.49
CA GLU A 38 1.80 11.54 -5.49
C GLU A 38 3.21 11.91 -4.99
N LYS A 39 3.48 11.85 -3.68
CA LYS A 39 4.83 12.05 -3.12
C LYS A 39 5.78 10.88 -3.42
N TYR A 40 5.25 9.71 -3.80
CA TYR A 40 6.03 8.50 -4.03
C TYR A 40 6.20 8.27 -5.53
N SER A 41 7.44 8.31 -6.01
CA SER A 41 7.75 8.10 -7.43
C SER A 41 7.54 6.67 -7.93
N GLY A 42 7.38 5.70 -7.02
CA GLY A 42 7.39 4.27 -7.32
C GLY A 42 8.74 3.73 -7.82
N GLN A 43 9.77 4.58 -7.96
CA GLN A 43 11.08 4.21 -8.46
C GLN A 43 12.07 4.05 -7.30
N PHE A 44 12.69 2.88 -7.19
CA PHE A 44 13.77 2.64 -6.24
C PHE A 44 14.91 1.87 -6.91
N LYS A 45 16.16 2.29 -6.65
CA LYS A 45 17.36 1.68 -7.23
C LYS A 45 17.94 0.68 -6.22
N LEU A 46 18.03 -0.58 -6.61
CA LEU A 46 18.64 -1.63 -5.79
C LEU A 46 20.03 -2.00 -6.27
N ARG A 47 20.93 -2.33 -5.33
CA ARG A 47 22.18 -3.04 -5.59
C ARG A 47 21.98 -4.51 -5.30
N LEU A 48 22.08 -5.35 -6.34
CA LEU A 48 21.86 -6.79 -6.24
C LEU A 48 23.16 -7.55 -6.50
N PRO A 49 23.38 -8.71 -5.82
CA PRO A 49 24.44 -9.63 -6.21
C PRO A 49 24.30 -10.05 -7.68
N LYS A 50 25.44 -10.23 -8.37
CA LYS A 50 25.48 -10.59 -9.80
C LYS A 50 24.72 -11.90 -10.10
N SER A 51 24.78 -12.87 -9.18
CA SER A 51 24.08 -14.14 -9.29
C SER A 51 22.56 -13.96 -9.31
N LEU A 52 22.03 -13.15 -8.39
CA LEU A 52 20.60 -12.86 -8.29
C LEU A 52 20.11 -12.08 -9.52
N HIS A 53 20.84 -11.06 -9.95
CA HIS A 53 20.51 -10.30 -11.15
C HIS A 53 20.43 -11.20 -12.41
N ARG A 54 21.36 -12.15 -12.55
CA ARG A 54 21.35 -13.13 -13.64
C ARG A 54 20.09 -13.99 -13.61
N GLN A 55 19.71 -14.51 -12.45
CA GLN A 55 18.51 -15.35 -12.31
C GLN A 55 17.25 -14.57 -12.69
N LEU A 56 17.06 -13.37 -12.13
CA LEU A 56 15.91 -12.51 -12.42
C LEU A 56 15.81 -12.17 -13.92
N THR A 57 16.94 -11.84 -14.56
CA THR A 57 16.99 -11.54 -15.99
C THR A 57 16.64 -12.75 -16.85
N GLN A 58 17.12 -13.95 -16.49
CA GLN A 58 16.79 -15.17 -17.23
C GLN A 58 15.32 -15.53 -17.10
N HIS A 59 14.75 -15.42 -15.90
CA HIS A 59 13.35 -15.72 -15.66
C HIS A 59 12.43 -14.72 -16.36
N SER A 60 12.70 -13.41 -16.25
CA SER A 60 11.88 -12.40 -16.92
C SER A 60 11.86 -12.58 -18.44
N LYS A 61 13.00 -12.96 -19.05
CA LYS A 61 13.07 -13.29 -20.48
C LYS A 61 12.26 -14.52 -20.86
N ARG A 62 12.24 -15.56 -20.02
CA ARG A 62 11.42 -16.77 -20.25
C ARG A 62 9.92 -16.45 -20.20
N GLU A 63 9.52 -15.57 -19.28
CA GLU A 63 8.14 -15.07 -19.14
C GLU A 63 7.77 -14.03 -20.21
N GLY A 64 8.73 -13.56 -21.01
CA GLY A 64 8.49 -12.54 -22.04
C GLY A 64 8.19 -11.14 -21.49
N VAL A 65 8.57 -10.84 -20.24
CA VAL A 65 8.30 -9.55 -19.57
C VAL A 65 9.59 -8.81 -19.22
N SER A 66 9.48 -7.50 -18.98
CA SER A 66 10.60 -6.73 -18.45
C SER A 66 11.00 -7.25 -17.07
N MET A 67 12.29 -7.14 -16.73
CA MET A 67 12.77 -7.55 -15.40
C MET A 67 12.06 -6.77 -14.27
N ASN A 68 11.73 -5.50 -14.51
CA ASN A 68 10.99 -4.70 -13.53
C ASN A 68 9.58 -5.28 -13.28
N GLN A 69 8.86 -5.62 -14.35
CA GLN A 69 7.54 -6.24 -14.24
C GLN A 69 7.61 -7.59 -13.53
N TYR A 70 8.64 -8.39 -13.83
CA TYR A 70 8.86 -9.66 -13.15
C TYR A 70 9.13 -9.47 -11.65
N CYS A 71 9.90 -8.45 -11.27
CA CYS A 71 10.13 -8.11 -9.86
C CYS A 71 8.82 -7.66 -9.17
N VAL A 72 8.01 -6.82 -9.82
CA VAL A 72 6.70 -6.42 -9.29
C VAL A 72 5.79 -7.63 -9.09
N TYR A 73 5.74 -8.56 -10.04
CA TYR A 73 5.00 -9.82 -9.90
C TYR A 73 5.47 -10.63 -8.70
N LEU A 74 6.78 -10.81 -8.54
CA LEU A 74 7.34 -11.53 -7.40
C LEU A 74 7.03 -10.84 -6.07
N LEU A 75 7.12 -9.50 -6.03
CA LEU A 75 6.76 -8.73 -4.84
C LEU A 75 5.28 -8.91 -4.52
N ALA A 76 4.37 -8.69 -5.46
CA ALA A 76 2.93 -8.87 -5.25
C ALA A 76 2.56 -10.31 -4.85
N LYS A 77 3.28 -11.32 -5.38
CA LYS A 77 3.06 -12.73 -5.02
C LYS A 77 3.53 -13.05 -3.60
N ASN A 78 4.60 -12.42 -3.14
CA ASN A 78 5.16 -12.63 -1.79
C ASN A 78 4.62 -11.63 -0.77
N ASP A 79 3.89 -10.60 -1.21
CA ASP A 79 3.15 -9.66 -0.37
C ASP A 79 1.90 -10.36 0.19
N VAL A 80 2.16 -11.38 1.01
CA VAL A 80 1.19 -11.96 1.92
C VAL A 80 1.12 -10.98 3.08
N SER A 81 0.05 -10.21 3.10
CA SER A 81 -0.29 -9.28 4.18
C SER A 81 -0.06 -9.95 5.53
N VAL A 82 0.92 -9.45 6.28
CA VAL A 82 0.95 -9.61 7.73
C VAL A 82 -0.33 -8.96 8.20
N ASP A 83 -1.32 -9.78 8.57
CA ASP A 83 -2.42 -9.36 9.41
C ASP A 83 -1.80 -8.68 10.63
N ASN A 84 -1.80 -7.35 10.63
CA ASN A 84 -1.43 -6.54 11.78
C ASN A 84 -2.55 -6.75 12.82
N LYS A 85 -2.37 -7.80 13.62
CA LYS A 85 -3.17 -8.11 14.79
C LYS A 85 -2.80 -7.18 15.94
#